data_AF-A0A535X4R9-F1
#
_entry.id   AF-A0A535X4R9-F1
#
_cell.length_a   1.000
_cell.length_b   1.000
_cell.length_c   1.000
_cell.angle_alpha   90.00
_cell.angle_beta   90.00
_cell.angle_gamma   90.00
#
_symmetry.space_group_name_H-M   'P 1'
#
loop_
_entity.id
_entity.type
_entity.pdbx_description
1 polymer ?
#
loop_
_entity_poly.entity_id
_entity_poly.type
_entity_poly.pdbx_seq_one_letter_code
_entity_poly.pdbx_strand_id
1 'polypeptide(L)'
;DVGQQQLFAQQHADVRPPVMGSNHDVLRWGNPYTNFVGYVNGSDWIPTGYGVYWPVILDLARNYGLPNAVGGVGFAPSEIYAALAAGNPVQVWVETRFARVPLGTWTAWDGTAVRYSYAEHSLTLTGVSPTQVRVNDVLDASQYWVSKPLFEANFADFNNLAVILR
;
A
#
# COMPACT_ATOMS: atom_id res chain seq x y z
N ASP A 1 14.84 -16.89 11.02
CA ASP A 1 14.19 -15.57 11.18
C ASP A 1 14.65 -14.62 10.08
N VAL A 2 13.72 -13.86 9.51
CA VAL A 2 13.99 -12.90 8.44
C VAL A 2 13.92 -11.51 9.07
N GLY A 3 15.00 -10.74 8.97
CA GLY A 3 15.08 -9.39 9.54
C GLY A 3 14.48 -8.33 8.62
N GLN A 4 14.02 -7.21 9.20
CA GLN A 4 13.48 -6.07 8.45
C GLN A 4 14.45 -5.55 7.38
N GLN A 5 15.74 -5.39 7.72
CA GLN A 5 16.76 -4.92 6.77
C GLN A 5 16.92 -5.86 5.57
N GLN A 6 16.75 -7.17 5.78
CA GLN A 6 16.80 -8.16 4.71
C GLN A 6 15.63 -7.98 3.74
N LEU A 7 14.43 -7.71 4.25
CA LEU A 7 13.26 -7.43 3.42
C LEU A 7 13.43 -6.11 2.65
N PHE A 8 13.93 -5.05 3.28
CA PHE A 8 14.18 -3.76 2.60
C PHE A 8 15.18 -3.89 1.46
N ALA A 9 16.25 -4.68 1.64
CA ALA A 9 17.24 -4.92 0.59
C ALA A 9 16.65 -5.59 -0.66
N GLN A 10 15.53 -6.31 -0.53
CA GLN A 10 14.85 -7.00 -1.63
C GLN A 10 13.73 -6.19 -2.28
N GLN A 11 13.45 -4.99 -1.76
CA GLN A 11 12.49 -4.07 -2.40
C GLN A 11 13.14 -3.16 -3.44
N HIS A 12 14.45 -3.30 -3.68
CA HIS A 12 15.17 -2.64 -4.78
C HIS A 12 14.98 -1.13 -4.84
N ALA A 13 15.10 -0.44 -3.70
CA ALA A 13 14.77 0.98 -3.56
C ALA A 13 15.34 1.88 -4.68
N ASP A 14 14.47 2.62 -5.36
CA ASP A 14 14.80 3.64 -6.35
C ASP A 14 14.92 5.00 -5.68
N VAL A 15 16.15 5.38 -5.32
CA VAL A 15 16.44 6.61 -4.59
C VAL A 15 16.59 7.86 -5.47
N ARG A 16 16.27 7.77 -6.76
CA ARG A 16 16.26 8.97 -7.62
C ARG A 16 15.22 9.96 -7.10
N PRO A 17 15.55 11.25 -6.97
CA PRO A 17 14.57 12.25 -6.52
C PRO A 17 13.46 12.43 -7.56
N PRO A 18 12.25 12.82 -7.13
CA PRO A 18 11.17 13.10 -8.05
C PRO A 18 11.42 14.38 -8.86
N VAL A 19 10.85 14.43 -10.06
CA VAL A 19 10.66 15.67 -10.81
C VAL A 19 9.38 16.32 -10.32
N MET A 20 9.53 17.49 -9.70
CA MET A 20 8.42 18.27 -9.14
C MET A 20 7.86 19.26 -10.16
N GLY A 21 6.54 19.40 -10.15
CA GLY A 21 5.81 20.43 -10.88
C GLY A 21 5.49 21.64 -10.01
N SER A 22 4.67 22.54 -10.54
CA SER A 22 4.01 23.58 -9.75
C SER A 22 3.08 22.95 -8.69
N ASN A 23 2.69 23.72 -7.67
CA ASN A 23 1.71 23.30 -6.66
C ASN A 23 2.04 22.02 -5.90
N HIS A 24 3.33 21.67 -5.82
CA HIS A 24 3.79 20.47 -5.11
C HIS A 24 3.34 19.16 -5.80
N ASP A 25 3.08 19.17 -7.11
CA ASP A 25 2.76 17.96 -7.86
C ASP A 25 4.01 17.13 -8.18
N VAL A 26 3.92 15.80 -8.08
CA VAL A 26 4.96 14.89 -8.60
C VAL A 26 4.66 14.62 -10.07
N LEU A 27 5.55 15.06 -10.98
CA LEU A 27 5.40 14.82 -12.40
C LEU A 27 6.00 13.47 -12.82
N ARG A 28 7.14 13.10 -12.20
CA ARG A 28 7.86 11.86 -12.51
C ARG A 28 8.66 11.36 -11.32
N TRP A 29 8.57 10.06 -11.04
CA TRP A 29 9.35 9.41 -9.97
C TRP A 29 9.53 7.90 -10.26
N GLY A 30 9.89 7.12 -9.24
CA GLY A 30 10.03 5.67 -9.31
C GLY A 30 8.69 4.96 -9.58
N ASN A 31 8.77 3.68 -9.91
CA ASN A 31 7.60 2.81 -10.10
C ASN A 31 7.38 1.94 -8.84
N PRO A 32 6.35 2.20 -8.02
CA PRO A 32 6.08 1.44 -6.80
C PRO A 32 5.62 0.00 -7.10
N TYR A 33 5.20 -0.30 -8.33
CA TYR A 33 4.86 -1.66 -8.74
C TYR A 33 6.10 -2.55 -8.95
N THR A 34 7.30 -1.97 -9.07
CA THR A 34 8.53 -2.75 -9.30
C THR A 34 9.58 -2.56 -8.21
N ASN A 35 9.57 -1.43 -7.49
CA ASN A 35 10.57 -1.09 -6.47
C ASN A 35 9.95 -0.28 -5.34
N PHE A 36 10.60 -0.23 -4.17
CA PHE A 36 10.34 0.85 -3.23
C PHE A 36 10.78 2.20 -3.83
N VAL A 37 9.93 3.21 -3.76
CA VAL A 37 10.20 4.52 -4.36
C VAL A 37 10.75 5.47 -3.29
N GLY A 38 11.95 5.98 -3.50
CA GLY A 38 12.69 6.82 -2.56
C GLY A 38 13.33 6.05 -1.40
N TYR A 39 13.64 6.76 -0.31
CA TYR A 39 14.20 6.18 0.90
C TYR A 39 13.09 5.59 1.78
N VAL A 40 13.31 4.40 2.35
CA VAL A 40 12.33 3.72 3.23
C VAL A 40 11.99 4.53 4.48
N ASN A 41 12.95 5.32 4.97
CA ASN A 41 12.75 6.27 6.08
C ASN A 41 12.54 7.71 5.60
N GLY A 42 12.22 7.89 4.31
CA GLY A 42 11.95 9.19 3.71
C GLY A 42 10.55 9.68 4.06
N SER A 43 10.23 10.86 3.56
CA SER A 43 8.90 11.46 3.66
C SER A 43 8.27 11.53 2.28
N ASP A 44 6.97 11.25 2.22
CA ASP A 44 6.12 11.50 1.08
C ASP A 44 5.86 13.01 0.91
N TRP A 45 5.51 13.71 1.99
CA TRP A 45 5.29 15.17 1.99
C TRP A 45 6.55 15.97 1.65
N ILE A 46 7.73 15.57 2.13
CA ILE A 46 9.01 16.10 1.65
C ILE A 46 9.59 15.02 0.74
N PRO A 47 9.28 15.02 -0.57
CA PRO A 47 9.21 13.83 -1.42
C PRO A 47 10.59 13.19 -1.62
N THR A 48 10.97 12.41 -0.62
CA THR A 48 12.25 11.74 -0.42
C THR A 48 12.04 10.24 -0.24
N GLY A 49 10.84 9.81 0.14
CA GLY A 49 10.36 8.43 0.21
C GLY A 49 8.88 8.37 -0.10
N TYR A 50 8.40 7.32 -0.73
CA TYR A 50 6.98 7.12 -0.98
C TYR A 50 6.54 5.78 -0.42
N GLY A 51 6.89 4.70 -1.09
CA GLY A 51 6.37 3.40 -0.75
C GLY A 51 6.56 2.40 -1.87
N VAL A 52 5.89 1.27 -1.72
CA VAL A 52 5.89 0.16 -2.66
C VAL A 52 4.49 -0.45 -2.73
N TYR A 53 4.14 -1.02 -3.87
CA TYR A 53 2.83 -1.61 -4.14
C TYR A 53 2.86 -3.14 -4.17
N TRP A 54 1.68 -3.72 -4.42
CA TRP A 54 1.40 -5.13 -4.26
C TRP A 54 2.38 -6.12 -4.90
N PRO A 55 2.99 -5.91 -6.09
CA PRO A 55 3.79 -6.97 -6.71
C PRO A 55 5.04 -7.31 -5.91
N VAL A 56 5.75 -6.29 -5.43
CA VAL A 56 6.97 -6.47 -4.62
C VAL A 56 6.62 -7.14 -3.29
N ILE A 57 5.55 -6.71 -2.64
CA ILE A 57 5.07 -7.31 -1.39
C ILE A 57 4.63 -8.76 -1.60
N LEU A 58 3.93 -9.05 -2.69
CA LEU A 58 3.49 -10.40 -3.03
C LEU A 58 4.68 -11.34 -3.25
N ASP A 59 5.69 -10.90 -3.98
CA ASP A 59 6.91 -11.68 -4.21
C ASP A 59 7.64 -11.97 -2.91
N LEU A 60 7.76 -10.98 -2.01
CA LEU A 60 8.30 -11.20 -0.67
C LEU A 60 7.46 -12.20 0.13
N ALA A 61 6.14 -12.04 0.18
CA ALA A 61 5.26 -12.95 0.91
C ALA A 61 5.43 -14.41 0.44
N ARG A 62 5.47 -14.63 -0.88
CA ARG A 62 5.67 -15.95 -1.47
C ARG A 62 7.03 -16.55 -1.16
N ASN A 63 8.08 -15.74 -1.27
CA ASN A 63 9.45 -16.17 -0.98
C ASN A 63 9.68 -16.46 0.51
N TYR A 64 8.83 -15.92 1.39
CA TYR A 64 8.97 -16.02 2.84
C TYR A 64 7.87 -16.82 3.55
N GLY A 65 7.27 -17.78 2.84
CA GLY A 65 6.44 -18.82 3.47
C GLY A 65 4.94 -18.70 3.25
N LEU A 66 4.50 -17.75 2.42
CA LEU A 66 3.10 -17.61 1.98
C LEU A 66 2.99 -17.84 0.46
N PRO A 67 3.32 -19.04 -0.05
CA PRO A 67 3.38 -19.30 -1.50
C PRO A 67 2.01 -19.14 -2.18
N ASN A 68 0.92 -19.24 -1.42
CA ASN A 68 -0.44 -19.11 -1.92
C ASN A 68 -0.94 -17.67 -1.90
N ALA A 69 -0.16 -16.70 -1.40
CA ALA A 69 -0.54 -15.30 -1.40
C ALA A 69 -0.98 -14.84 -2.79
N VAL A 70 -1.96 -13.93 -2.81
CA VAL A 70 -2.53 -13.35 -4.04
C VAL A 70 -2.55 -11.85 -3.88
N GLY A 71 -2.00 -11.14 -4.84
CA GLY A 71 -1.99 -9.68 -4.87
C GLY A 71 -2.47 -9.16 -6.20
N GLY A 72 -2.90 -7.90 -6.22
CA GLY A 72 -3.48 -7.29 -7.40
C GLY A 72 -4.12 -5.94 -7.12
N VAL A 73 -4.80 -5.45 -8.16
CA VAL A 73 -5.70 -4.30 -8.14
C VAL A 73 -7.10 -4.74 -8.51
N GLY A 74 -8.11 -3.92 -8.20
CA GLY A 74 -9.48 -4.15 -8.62
C GLY A 74 -10.22 -5.20 -7.79
N PHE A 75 -9.72 -5.57 -6.61
CA PHE A 75 -10.47 -6.45 -5.71
C PHE A 75 -11.82 -5.85 -5.36
N ALA A 76 -12.88 -6.66 -5.39
CA ALA A 76 -14.13 -6.27 -4.78
C ALA A 76 -13.96 -6.25 -3.25
N PRO A 77 -14.54 -5.27 -2.52
CA PRO A 77 -14.50 -5.27 -1.06
C PRO A 77 -15.00 -6.58 -0.43
N SER A 78 -15.97 -7.24 -1.06
CA SER A 78 -16.47 -8.55 -0.65
C SER A 78 -15.41 -9.66 -0.68
N GLU A 79 -14.45 -9.62 -1.60
CA GLU A 79 -13.34 -10.57 -1.65
C GLU A 79 -12.40 -10.38 -0.45
N ILE A 80 -12.15 -9.12 -0.06
CA ILE A 80 -11.38 -8.79 1.14
C ILE A 80 -12.08 -9.33 2.38
N TYR A 81 -13.39 -9.13 2.49
CA TYR A 81 -14.18 -9.63 3.62
C TYR A 81 -14.20 -11.15 3.69
N ALA A 82 -14.30 -11.84 2.54
CA ALA A 82 -14.26 -13.29 2.48
C ALA A 82 -12.89 -13.84 2.92
N ALA A 83 -11.79 -13.20 2.49
CA ALA A 83 -10.45 -13.56 2.93
C ALA A 83 -10.29 -13.42 4.45
N LEU A 84 -10.73 -12.30 5.01
CA LEU A 84 -10.69 -12.05 6.46
C LEU A 84 -11.55 -13.04 7.25
N ALA A 85 -12.75 -13.37 6.75
CA ALA A 85 -13.64 -14.37 7.37
C ALA A 85 -13.04 -15.78 7.34
N ALA A 86 -12.23 -16.08 6.32
CA ALA A 86 -11.47 -17.33 6.22
C ALA A 86 -10.19 -17.34 7.08
N GLY A 87 -9.91 -16.27 7.85
CA GLY A 87 -8.74 -16.16 8.71
C GLY A 87 -7.46 -15.70 8.01
N ASN A 88 -7.55 -15.26 6.75
CA ASN A 88 -6.40 -14.77 5.99
C ASN A 88 -6.25 -13.26 6.19
N PRO A 89 -5.13 -12.77 6.75
CA PRO A 89 -4.85 -11.33 6.81
C PRO A 89 -4.73 -10.72 5.41
N VAL A 90 -5.03 -9.44 5.28
CA VAL A 90 -4.95 -8.73 4.00
C VAL A 90 -4.19 -7.43 4.18
N GLN A 91 -3.11 -7.24 3.42
CA GLN A 91 -2.45 -5.95 3.30
C GLN A 91 -3.18 -5.09 2.25
N VAL A 92 -3.48 -3.84 2.59
CA VAL A 92 -4.22 -2.89 1.75
C VAL A 92 -3.56 -1.52 1.77
N TRP A 93 -3.84 -0.73 0.74
CA TRP A 93 -3.38 0.64 0.61
C TRP A 93 -4.59 1.59 0.68
N VAL A 94 -4.50 2.60 1.53
CA VAL A 94 -5.55 3.58 1.85
C VAL A 94 -4.91 4.93 2.14
N GLU A 95 -5.71 5.94 2.46
CA GLU A 95 -5.21 7.21 2.97
C GLU A 95 -4.94 7.12 4.48
N THR A 96 -3.90 7.81 4.93
CA THR A 96 -3.48 7.90 6.33
C THR A 96 -4.66 8.30 7.20
N ARG A 97 -4.93 7.52 8.25
CA ARG A 97 -6.08 7.71 9.16
C ARG A 97 -7.44 7.77 8.44
N PHE A 98 -7.56 7.19 7.25
CA PHE A 98 -8.76 7.22 6.41
C PHE A 98 -9.24 8.63 6.04
N ALA A 99 -8.33 9.61 6.07
CA ALA A 99 -8.61 11.01 5.76
C ALA A 99 -8.26 11.29 4.29
N ARG A 100 -9.27 11.22 3.42
CA ARG A 100 -9.09 11.40 1.97
C ARG A 100 -8.52 12.77 1.61
N VAL A 101 -7.52 12.77 0.74
CA VAL A 101 -6.87 13.96 0.18
C VAL A 101 -6.93 13.92 -1.36
N PRO A 102 -6.58 15.02 -2.06
CA PRO A 102 -6.51 14.99 -3.52
C PRO A 102 -5.51 13.96 -4.02
N LEU A 103 -5.94 13.16 -4.99
CA LEU A 103 -5.09 12.18 -5.68
C LEU A 103 -4.34 12.87 -6.81
N GLY A 104 -3.09 12.45 -7.00
CA GLY A 104 -2.25 12.83 -8.13
C GLY A 104 -1.97 11.66 -9.05
N THR A 105 -1.28 11.94 -10.15
CA THR A 105 -0.68 10.91 -11.00
C THR A 105 0.67 11.39 -11.48
N TRP A 106 1.72 10.59 -11.26
CA TRP A 106 3.02 10.80 -11.91
C TRP A 106 3.25 9.77 -13.01
N THR A 107 4.12 10.10 -13.96
CA THR A 107 4.62 9.12 -14.94
C THR A 107 5.94 8.56 -14.44
N ALA A 108 6.04 7.27 -14.20
CA ALA A 108 7.27 6.65 -13.72
C ALA A 108 8.39 6.70 -14.77
N TRP A 109 9.62 6.38 -14.37
CA TRP A 109 10.77 6.39 -15.29
C TRP A 109 10.58 5.49 -16.53
N ASP A 110 9.85 4.39 -16.39
CA ASP A 110 9.51 3.42 -17.45
C ASP A 110 8.24 3.77 -18.25
N GLY A 111 7.60 4.91 -17.96
CA GLY A 111 6.38 5.36 -18.63
C GLY A 111 5.07 4.91 -17.96
N THR A 112 5.14 4.11 -16.88
CA THR A 112 3.94 3.68 -16.14
C THR A 112 3.26 4.88 -15.48
N ALA A 113 1.95 5.06 -15.68
CA ALA A 113 1.18 6.04 -14.92
C ALA A 113 0.91 5.49 -13.51
N VAL A 114 1.30 6.24 -12.49
CA VAL A 114 1.17 5.87 -11.09
C VAL A 114 0.25 6.87 -10.41
N ARG A 115 -0.93 6.39 -9.99
CA ARG A 115 -1.80 7.17 -9.10
C ARG A 115 -1.18 7.19 -7.71
N TYR A 116 -1.20 8.35 -7.06
CA TYR A 116 -0.62 8.49 -5.73
C TYR A 116 -1.39 9.50 -4.89
N SER A 117 -1.05 9.53 -3.61
CA SER A 117 -1.44 10.54 -2.63
C SER A 117 -0.24 10.83 -1.74
N TYR A 118 -0.17 12.05 -1.19
CA TYR A 118 0.78 12.41 -0.13
C TYR A 118 0.34 11.98 1.28
N ALA A 119 -0.71 11.18 1.34
CA ALA A 119 -1.17 10.52 2.56
C ALA A 119 -1.32 9.01 2.32
N GLU A 120 -0.65 8.43 1.32
CA GLU A 120 -0.68 6.98 1.13
C GLU A 120 -0.26 6.26 2.42
N HIS A 121 -1.00 5.20 2.76
CA HIS A 121 -0.72 4.38 3.91
C HIS A 121 -1.06 2.92 3.64
N SER A 122 -0.14 2.03 4.02
CA SER A 122 -0.35 0.59 3.94
C SER A 122 -0.71 0.02 5.31
N LEU A 123 -1.81 -0.73 5.37
CA LEU A 123 -2.37 -1.33 6.58
C LEU A 123 -2.52 -2.84 6.43
N THR A 124 -2.54 -3.57 7.56
CA THR A 124 -2.93 -4.98 7.58
C THR A 124 -4.30 -5.14 8.22
N LEU A 125 -5.27 -5.66 7.47
CA LEU A 125 -6.58 -6.05 7.98
C LEU A 125 -6.51 -7.46 8.56
N THR A 126 -7.14 -7.67 9.72
CA THR A 126 -7.11 -8.96 10.43
C THR A 126 -8.45 -9.41 11.01
N GLY A 127 -9.53 -8.71 10.69
CA GLY A 127 -10.86 -9.07 11.18
C GLY A 127 -11.94 -8.41 10.36
N VAL A 128 -13.11 -9.03 10.36
CA VAL A 128 -14.30 -8.53 9.68
C VAL A 128 -15.52 -8.77 10.56
N SER A 129 -16.43 -7.80 10.57
CA SER A 129 -17.74 -7.89 11.19
C SER A 129 -18.83 -7.62 10.13
N PRO A 130 -20.13 -7.68 10.47
CA PRO A 130 -21.17 -7.29 9.54
C PRO A 130 -20.96 -5.88 8.95
N THR A 131 -20.45 -4.94 9.74
CA THR A 131 -20.39 -3.50 9.38
C THR A 131 -18.99 -2.90 9.36
N GLN A 132 -17.96 -3.62 9.83
CA GLN A 132 -16.61 -3.07 10.01
C GLN A 132 -15.50 -4.07 9.60
N VAL A 133 -14.29 -3.55 9.43
CA VAL A 133 -13.04 -4.31 9.34
C VAL A 133 -12.10 -3.90 10.46
N ARG A 134 -11.30 -4.85 10.97
CA ARG A 134 -10.27 -4.59 11.98
C ARG A 134 -8.94 -4.31 11.30
N VAL A 135 -8.39 -3.14 11.59
CA VAL A 135 -7.13 -2.61 11.08
C VAL A 135 -6.05 -2.82 12.14
N ASN A 136 -4.86 -3.24 11.69
CA ASN A 136 -3.61 -3.11 12.42
C ASN A 136 -2.80 -1.99 11.77
N ASP A 137 -2.57 -0.91 12.52
CA ASP A 137 -1.93 0.30 12.02
C ASP A 137 -0.54 0.46 12.64
N VAL A 138 0.48 0.41 11.79
CA VAL A 138 1.88 0.53 12.20
C VAL A 138 2.28 1.95 12.55
N LEU A 139 1.56 2.97 12.06
CA LEU A 139 1.86 4.38 12.33
C LEU A 139 1.62 4.71 13.80
N ASP A 140 0.47 4.27 14.33
CA ASP A 140 0.05 4.55 15.71
C ASP A 140 0.26 3.33 16.64
N ALA A 141 0.90 2.26 16.14
CA ALA A 141 1.09 0.98 16.84
C ALA A 141 -0.19 0.44 17.51
N SER A 142 -1.32 0.56 16.82
CA SER A 142 -2.65 0.33 17.38
C SER A 142 -3.52 -0.57 16.52
N GLN A 143 -4.58 -1.09 17.12
CA GLN A 143 -5.61 -1.86 16.44
C GLN A 143 -6.98 -1.23 16.67
N TYR A 144 -7.75 -1.06 15.61
CA TYR A 144 -9.07 -0.42 15.69
C TYR A 144 -10.01 -0.93 14.59
N TRP A 145 -11.30 -0.63 14.74
CA TRP A 145 -12.33 -1.02 13.78
C TRP A 145 -12.75 0.18 12.92
N VAL A 146 -12.84 -0.04 11.62
CA VAL A 146 -13.25 0.96 10.62
C VAL A 146 -14.52 0.49 9.95
N SER A 147 -15.47 1.40 9.72
CA SER A 147 -16.70 1.06 9.01
C SER A 147 -16.40 0.65 7.56
N LYS A 148 -17.12 -0.34 7.05
CA LYS A 148 -16.96 -0.81 5.67
C LYS A 148 -17.07 0.34 4.65
N PRO A 149 -18.06 1.27 4.74
CA PRO A 149 -18.14 2.39 3.82
C PRO A 149 -16.90 3.31 3.85
N LEU A 150 -16.34 3.57 5.04
CA LEU A 150 -15.14 4.41 5.16
C LEU A 150 -13.92 3.69 4.59
N PHE A 151 -13.77 2.40 4.87
CA PHE A 151 -12.72 1.58 4.28
C PHE A 151 -12.83 1.53 2.76
N GLU A 152 -14.00 1.20 2.22
CA GLU A 152 -14.24 1.06 0.78
C GLU A 152 -13.95 2.36 0.02
N ALA A 153 -14.35 3.51 0.57
CA ALA A 153 -14.09 4.81 -0.04
C ALA A 153 -12.58 5.13 -0.15
N ASN A 154 -11.78 4.74 0.84
CA ASN A 154 -10.33 4.94 0.82
C ASN A 154 -9.61 3.86 0.00
N PHE A 155 -10.10 2.62 0.03
CA PHE A 155 -9.56 1.51 -0.74
C PHE A 155 -9.66 1.77 -2.26
N ALA A 156 -10.75 2.44 -2.68
CA ALA A 156 -10.97 2.85 -4.06
C ALA A 156 -9.94 3.87 -4.57
N ASP A 157 -9.37 4.71 -3.69
CA ASP A 157 -8.38 5.71 -4.08
C ASP A 157 -7.13 5.07 -4.68
N PHE A 158 -6.76 3.88 -4.19
CA PHE A 158 -5.63 3.08 -4.68
C PHE A 158 -6.05 1.96 -5.63
N ASN A 159 -7.19 2.10 -6.33
CA ASN A 159 -7.71 1.08 -7.26
C ASN A 159 -7.96 -0.29 -6.60
N ASN A 160 -8.39 -0.31 -5.33
CA ASN A 160 -8.65 -1.56 -4.59
C ASN A 160 -7.43 -2.50 -4.60
N LEU A 161 -6.26 -1.93 -4.34
CA LEU A 161 -4.97 -2.62 -4.36
C LEU A 161 -4.72 -3.37 -3.04
N ALA A 162 -4.49 -4.67 -3.12
CA ALA A 162 -4.36 -5.53 -1.95
C ALA A 162 -3.42 -6.72 -2.17
N VAL A 163 -2.95 -7.30 -1.06
CA VAL A 163 -2.31 -8.62 -0.98
C VAL A 163 -2.99 -9.44 0.11
N ILE A 164 -3.62 -10.56 -0.28
CA ILE A 164 -4.20 -11.55 0.64
C ILE A 164 -3.11 -12.53 1.04
N LEU A 165 -2.83 -12.62 2.34
CA LEU A 165 -1.77 -13.42 2.94
C LEU A 165 -2.32 -14.79 3.36
N ARG A 166 -1.99 -15.84 2.60
CA ARG A 166 -2.48 -17.22 2.79
C ARG A 166 -1.45 -18.27 2.35
#